data_AF-A0A7S0VQ70-F1
#
_entry.id   AF-A0A7S0VQ70-F1
#
_cell.length_a   1.000
_cell.length_b   1.000
_cell.length_c   1.000
_cell.angle_alpha   90.00
_cell.angle_beta   90.00
_cell.angle_gamma   90.00
#
_symmetry.space_group_name_H-M   'P 1'
#
loop_
_entity.id
_entity.type
_entity.pdbx_description
1 polymer ?
#
loop_
_entity_poly.entity_id
_entity_poly.type
_entity_poly.pdbx_seq_one_letter_code
_entity_poly.pdbx_strand_id
1 'polypeptide(L)'
;SKRLEPASGAPYPPRGRNKADWRRLRGGGTRACAAGEVRAAGCGYDMTKEATLGAPNFVFLQETYGENSDALPRVRSSSYHHQSSSGDPAAPPLPPPAREMTTQVAHAAADALPPTPTPDASASVPRGGISDLFRFATALDVLLTGIGLLSAMGTGMGIPMVAMIIRDIVNEGFTLGPLGIPPQQIFDMAFQILYLAAGLFAAAFVANAALEVTSSRQGHRARRTYLGALLRQEVSWIDAHRLGEIAATYEQECLAIEAAVGSELGSLLRNLSTAVGATGLALAQSWKMTLALLACLPLLLLVALLTRKGRGGLASAQRGALARSAALCDQAIGAARTVASLNGGRREVDTYEAALRDAGDAGARLARLSSVAGGAMVALVFASFTLGLWFGAHMQRTEEWNHAVGRYFNGADSALVFICVLLAAYHSAQVPPALRS
;
A
#
# COMPACT_ATOMS: atom_id res chain seq x y z
N SER A 1 51.88 -20.89 50.74
CA SER A 1 52.93 -19.86 50.94
C SER A 1 52.37 -18.50 50.56
N LYS A 2 52.54 -17.52 51.47
CA LYS A 2 52.46 -16.05 51.35
C LYS A 2 51.45 -15.43 50.34
N ARG A 3 50.34 -14.84 50.80
CA ARG A 3 50.20 -13.46 51.37
C ARG A 3 50.07 -12.42 50.25
N LEU A 4 48.89 -11.79 50.14
CA LEU A 4 48.65 -10.33 50.07
C LEU A 4 47.14 -10.04 49.94
N GLU A 5 46.53 -9.68 51.05
CA GLU A 5 45.42 -8.70 51.14
C GLU A 5 46.04 -7.27 51.11
N PRO A 6 45.31 -6.12 50.94
CA PRO A 6 44.01 -5.88 51.59
C PRO A 6 42.98 -4.92 50.95
N ALA A 7 41.76 -5.04 51.49
CA ALA A 7 40.83 -4.03 52.01
C ALA A 7 40.33 -2.85 51.14
N SER A 8 39.00 -2.80 50.98
CA SER A 8 38.06 -1.96 51.79
C SER A 8 36.67 -2.03 51.13
N GLY A 9 35.52 -2.21 51.79
CA GLY A 9 35.16 -2.15 53.19
C GLY A 9 33.93 -1.25 53.34
N ALA A 10 32.72 -1.83 53.47
CA ALA A 10 31.66 -1.38 54.40
C ALA A 10 30.33 -2.15 54.20
N PRO A 11 29.50 -2.29 55.26
CA PRO A 11 28.58 -3.42 55.47
C PRO A 11 27.07 -3.05 55.63
N TYR A 12 26.26 -4.12 55.61
CA TYR A 12 24.86 -4.41 56.04
C TYR A 12 24.04 -3.47 56.99
N PRO A 13 22.70 -3.67 57.17
CA PRO A 13 21.66 -2.65 57.30
C PRO A 13 21.09 -2.57 58.73
N PRO A 14 19.96 -1.86 58.96
CA PRO A 14 18.85 -2.56 59.64
C PRO A 14 17.41 -2.07 59.30
N ARG A 15 16.45 -2.99 59.54
CA ARG A 15 15.08 -2.87 60.13
C ARG A 15 14.21 -1.67 59.67
N GLY A 16 13.00 -1.78 59.10
CA GLY A 16 11.90 -2.71 59.33
C GLY A 16 10.73 -2.01 60.06
N ARG A 17 9.61 -1.69 59.38
CA ARG A 17 8.20 -1.83 59.83
C ARG A 17 7.15 -1.13 58.93
N ASN A 18 6.16 -1.93 58.54
CA ASN A 18 4.70 -1.72 58.44
C ASN A 18 4.05 -0.67 57.51
N LYS A 19 3.31 -1.25 56.54
CA LYS A 19 1.85 -1.14 56.29
C LYS A 19 1.17 0.24 56.34
N ALA A 20 0.59 0.57 55.19
CA ALA A 20 -0.68 1.26 54.96
C ALA A 20 -0.81 2.70 55.47
N ASP A 21 -0.97 3.66 54.54
CA ASP A 21 -2.18 4.48 54.59
C ASP A 21 -2.50 5.10 53.22
N TRP A 22 -3.63 4.65 52.67
CA TRP A 22 -4.35 5.30 51.60
C TRP A 22 -5.32 6.31 52.24
N ARG A 23 -5.54 7.43 51.54
CA ARG A 23 -6.60 8.45 51.72
C ARG A 23 -6.28 9.60 52.67
N ARG A 24 -6.04 10.76 52.06
CA ARG A 24 -6.59 12.11 52.29
C ARG A 24 -5.65 13.03 51.50
N LEU A 25 -6.08 13.87 50.58
CA LEU A 25 -7.03 14.96 50.77
C LEU A 25 -7.72 15.32 49.45
N ARG A 26 -9.05 15.27 49.44
CA ARG A 26 -9.88 16.17 48.64
C ARG A 26 -10.04 17.46 49.45
N GLY A 27 -9.94 18.63 48.80
CA GLY A 27 -10.56 19.85 49.32
C GLY A 27 -9.88 21.15 48.89
N GLY A 28 -10.61 21.96 48.10
CA GLY A 28 -10.40 23.40 47.88
C GLY A 28 -9.20 23.74 47.00
N GLY A 29 -9.26 24.60 45.99
CA GLY A 29 -10.15 25.73 45.75
C GLY A 29 -9.25 26.88 45.25
N THR A 30 -9.68 27.52 44.16
CA THR A 30 -9.24 28.83 43.64
C THR A 30 -7.85 29.01 43.00
N ARG A 31 -7.90 29.20 41.66
CA ARG A 31 -7.20 30.17 40.79
C ARG A 31 -5.71 30.48 41.06
N ALA A 32 -4.86 30.09 40.12
CA ALA A 32 -3.75 30.92 39.63
C ALA A 32 -3.34 30.47 38.21
N CYS A 33 -3.21 31.44 37.31
CA CYS A 33 -2.57 31.29 36.00
C CYS A 33 -1.11 30.87 36.17
N ALA A 34 -0.67 29.87 35.40
CA ALA A 34 0.72 29.74 35.00
C ALA A 34 0.79 28.98 33.68
N ALA A 35 1.34 29.66 32.67
CA ALA A 35 1.78 29.07 31.43
C ALA A 35 2.85 28.00 31.72
N GLY A 36 2.83 26.91 30.95
CA GLY A 36 3.82 25.85 31.03
C GLY A 36 3.70 24.93 29.84
N GLU A 37 4.64 25.08 28.91
CA GLU A 37 4.86 24.25 27.73
C GLU A 37 4.80 22.76 28.05
N VAL A 38 4.06 22.00 27.24
CA VAL A 38 4.25 20.54 27.14
C VAL A 38 4.78 20.24 25.75
N ARG A 39 6.11 20.18 25.66
CA ARG A 39 6.84 19.51 24.58
C ARG A 39 6.47 18.02 24.61
N ALA A 40 5.77 17.55 23.58
CA ALA A 40 5.68 16.13 23.29
C ALA A 40 7.06 15.67 22.79
N ALA A 41 7.77 14.91 23.63
CA ALA A 41 8.97 14.19 23.25
C ALA A 41 8.62 13.15 22.19
N GLY A 42 9.28 13.24 21.04
CA GLY A 42 9.20 12.25 19.98
C GLY A 42 9.73 10.91 20.46
N CYS A 43 8.86 9.90 20.48
CA CYS A 43 9.27 8.51 20.50
C CYS A 43 9.31 8.05 19.04
N GLY A 44 10.44 8.32 18.37
CA GLY A 44 10.79 7.66 17.12
C GLY A 44 11.31 6.28 17.47
N TYR A 45 10.56 5.24 17.09
CA TYR A 45 11.05 3.87 17.11
C TYR A 45 11.13 3.40 15.66
N ASP A 46 12.36 3.37 15.15
CA ASP A 46 12.77 2.66 13.94
C ASP A 46 12.53 1.16 14.14
N MET A 47 11.72 0.57 13.28
CA MET A 47 11.57 -0.89 13.15
C MET A 47 11.60 -1.26 11.65
N THR A 48 12.75 -1.07 11.03
CA THR A 48 13.09 -1.79 9.79
C THR A 48 14.54 -2.24 9.87
N LYS A 49 14.73 -3.44 10.44
CA LYS A 49 15.78 -4.41 10.11
C LYS A 49 15.67 -5.60 11.06
N GLU A 50 15.23 -6.75 10.55
CA GLU A 50 15.97 -8.00 10.66
C GLU A 50 15.31 -9.12 9.85
N ALA A 51 16.15 -9.83 9.11
CA ALA A 51 15.85 -11.11 8.52
C ALA A 51 15.87 -12.17 9.63
N THR A 52 14.81 -12.98 9.76
CA THR A 52 14.89 -14.28 10.43
C THR A 52 13.83 -15.23 9.88
N LEU A 53 14.27 -16.47 9.73
CA LEU A 53 13.56 -17.61 9.17
C LEU A 53 12.36 -18.05 10.01
N GLY A 54 11.35 -18.62 9.35
CA GLY A 54 10.59 -19.74 9.91
C GLY A 54 9.48 -19.42 10.93
N ALA A 55 8.53 -18.57 10.57
CA ALA A 55 7.16 -18.59 11.12
C ALA A 55 6.22 -17.92 10.10
N PRO A 56 4.97 -18.39 9.90
CA PRO A 56 4.11 -17.88 8.84
C PRO A 56 3.74 -16.41 9.11
N ASN A 57 4.19 -15.55 8.20
CA ASN A 57 3.93 -14.11 8.18
C ASN A 57 2.42 -13.83 8.25
N PHE A 58 1.96 -13.53 9.46
CA PHE A 58 0.61 -13.09 9.80
C PHE A 58 0.55 -11.56 10.00
N VAL A 59 1.42 -10.82 9.30
CA VAL A 59 1.32 -9.36 9.16
C VAL A 59 0.36 -9.09 8.00
N PHE A 60 -0.91 -9.15 8.38
CA PHE A 60 -2.12 -8.94 7.60
C PHE A 60 -2.20 -7.57 6.91
N LEU A 61 -2.62 -7.57 5.64
CA LEU A 61 -3.55 -6.62 4.97
C LEU A 61 -3.26 -5.10 5.00
N GLN A 62 -2.18 -4.63 5.61
CA GLN A 62 -1.92 -3.20 5.72
C GLN A 62 -1.17 -2.63 4.50
N GLU A 63 -0.37 -3.44 3.79
CA GLU A 63 0.41 -2.98 2.64
C GLU A 63 -0.42 -2.70 1.37
N THR A 64 -1.65 -3.22 1.28
CA THR A 64 -2.52 -2.94 0.10
C THR A 64 -3.31 -1.63 0.20
N TYR A 65 -3.11 -0.83 1.26
CA TYR A 65 -3.82 0.43 1.49
C TYR A 65 -2.92 1.65 1.71
N GLY A 66 -1.60 1.52 1.54
CA GLY A 66 -0.65 2.64 1.59
C GLY A 66 -0.50 3.33 0.23
N GLU A 67 -1.55 4.00 -0.24
CA GLU A 67 -1.45 4.86 -1.43
C GLU A 67 -0.86 6.22 -1.01
N ASN A 68 0.40 6.46 -1.42
CA ASN A 68 1.09 7.75 -1.57
C ASN A 68 0.50 8.97 -0.83
N SER A 69 0.89 9.17 0.43
CA SER A 69 0.67 10.44 1.15
C SER A 69 1.95 11.19 1.54
N ASP A 70 3.12 10.80 1.04
CA ASP A 70 4.40 11.44 1.37
C ASP A 70 5.02 12.16 0.17
N ALA A 71 4.50 13.35 -0.14
CA ALA A 71 5.22 14.38 -0.89
C ALA A 71 4.58 15.76 -0.69
N LEU A 72 4.64 16.30 0.52
CA LEU A 72 4.49 17.75 0.71
C LEU A 72 5.87 18.35 0.99
N PRO A 73 6.40 19.23 0.13
CA PRO A 73 7.66 19.91 0.39
C PRO A 73 7.48 20.89 1.56
N ARG A 74 8.32 20.73 2.60
CA ARG A 74 8.44 21.70 3.69
C ARG A 74 9.04 23.00 3.14
N VAL A 75 8.21 24.00 2.88
CA VAL A 75 8.68 25.37 2.57
C VAL A 75 9.20 26.00 3.86
N ARG A 76 10.53 26.13 3.99
CA ARG A 76 11.17 27.02 4.97
C ARG A 76 10.94 28.47 4.53
N SER A 77 10.27 29.25 5.37
CA SER A 77 10.18 30.70 5.23
C SER A 77 11.57 31.33 5.43
N SER A 78 12.16 31.87 4.37
CA SER A 78 13.34 32.73 4.46
C SER A 78 12.89 34.18 4.65
N SER A 79 13.10 34.71 5.85
CA SER A 79 12.83 36.08 6.23
C SER A 79 13.78 37.03 5.50
N TYR A 80 13.25 37.92 4.64
CA TYR A 80 14.00 39.07 4.16
C TYR A 80 13.69 40.30 5.04
N HIS A 81 14.73 40.81 5.69
CA HIS A 81 14.72 42.11 6.34
C HIS A 81 14.69 43.22 5.28
N HIS A 82 13.65 44.05 5.29
CA HIS A 82 13.70 45.38 4.69
C HIS A 82 13.88 46.42 5.79
N GLN A 83 15.03 47.09 5.74
CA GLN A 83 15.38 48.26 6.53
C GLN A 83 14.52 49.46 6.11
N SER A 84 14.01 50.17 7.10
CA SER A 84 13.28 51.43 6.99
C SER A 84 14.20 52.58 6.60
N SER A 85 13.82 53.39 5.60
CA SER A 85 14.25 54.79 5.52
C SER A 85 13.02 55.69 5.40
N SER A 86 13.05 56.73 6.22
CA SER A 86 12.04 57.75 6.46
C SER A 86 12.03 58.84 5.39
N GLY A 87 10.83 59.30 4.99
CA GLY A 87 10.65 60.59 4.31
C GLY A 87 9.36 60.68 3.50
N ASP A 88 8.29 61.19 4.12
CA ASP A 88 7.15 61.79 3.39
C ASP A 88 7.51 63.26 3.05
N PRO A 89 7.06 63.81 1.90
CA PRO A 89 5.76 64.49 1.91
C PRO A 89 4.93 64.43 0.62
N ALA A 90 3.64 64.74 0.81
CA ALA A 90 2.63 65.29 -0.12
C ALA A 90 1.96 64.35 -1.15
N ALA A 91 0.67 64.10 -0.89
CA ALA A 91 -0.27 63.43 -1.78
C ALA A 91 -0.83 64.38 -2.87
N PRO A 92 -0.93 63.93 -4.14
CA PRO A 92 -1.76 64.57 -5.16
C PRO A 92 -3.20 63.99 -5.19
N PRO A 93 -4.18 64.71 -5.77
CA PRO A 93 -5.62 64.42 -5.60
C PRO A 93 -6.10 63.19 -6.39
N LEU A 94 -7.14 62.55 -5.84
CA LEU A 94 -7.83 61.37 -6.38
C LEU A 94 -8.54 61.65 -7.73
N PRO A 95 -8.45 60.76 -8.73
CA PRO A 95 -9.32 60.78 -9.90
C PRO A 95 -10.70 60.11 -9.65
N PRO A 96 -11.73 60.42 -10.46
CA PRO A 96 -13.11 59.93 -10.31
C PRO A 96 -13.26 58.41 -10.50
N PRO A 97 -14.38 57.80 -10.04
CA PRO A 97 -14.48 56.36 -9.82
C PRO A 97 -14.36 55.50 -11.10
N ALA A 98 -13.45 54.52 -11.06
CA ALA A 98 -13.08 53.57 -12.12
C ALA A 98 -14.12 52.48 -12.45
N ARG A 99 -15.43 52.77 -12.30
CA ARG A 99 -16.49 51.75 -12.46
C ARG A 99 -17.02 51.58 -13.89
N GLU A 100 -16.69 52.48 -14.81
CA GLU A 100 -17.16 52.43 -16.20
C GLU A 100 -16.08 52.02 -17.23
N MET A 101 -14.79 52.20 -16.92
CA MET A 101 -13.70 51.78 -17.82
C MET A 101 -13.35 50.28 -17.70
N THR A 102 -13.58 49.65 -16.55
CA THR A 102 -13.30 48.21 -16.36
C THR A 102 -14.27 47.34 -17.16
N THR A 103 -15.51 47.77 -17.35
CA THR A 103 -16.50 47.06 -18.18
C THR A 103 -16.20 47.19 -19.67
N GLN A 104 -15.72 48.34 -20.16
CA GLN A 104 -15.36 48.49 -21.57
C GLN A 104 -14.07 47.75 -21.95
N VAL A 105 -13.06 47.70 -21.09
CA VAL A 105 -11.83 46.92 -21.34
C VAL A 105 -12.08 45.41 -21.16
N ALA A 106 -12.98 45.01 -20.24
CA ALA A 106 -13.37 43.60 -20.09
C ALA A 106 -14.14 43.05 -21.31
N HIS A 107 -15.00 43.86 -21.93
CA HIS A 107 -15.68 43.46 -23.17
C HIS A 107 -14.76 43.49 -24.40
N ALA A 108 -13.84 44.46 -24.51
CA ALA A 108 -12.90 44.53 -25.64
C ALA A 108 -11.79 43.45 -25.58
N ALA A 109 -11.41 42.97 -24.39
CA ALA A 109 -10.44 41.88 -24.24
C ALA A 109 -11.04 40.47 -24.40
N ALA A 110 -12.38 40.35 -24.35
CA ALA A 110 -13.07 39.08 -24.58
C ALA A 110 -13.16 38.70 -26.07
N ASP A 111 -13.12 39.69 -26.97
CA ASP A 111 -13.30 39.49 -28.42
C ASP A 111 -11.97 39.30 -29.20
N ALA A 112 -10.81 39.32 -28.53
CA ALA A 112 -9.49 39.28 -29.19
C ALA A 112 -8.68 37.99 -28.97
N LEU A 113 -9.22 36.98 -28.28
CA LEU A 113 -8.60 35.65 -28.23
C LEU A 113 -9.31 34.75 -29.24
N PRO A 114 -8.61 34.06 -30.17
CA PRO A 114 -9.23 32.98 -30.91
C PRO A 114 -9.85 32.01 -29.89
N PRO A 115 -11.01 31.40 -30.20
CA PRO A 115 -11.66 30.49 -29.27
C PRO A 115 -10.61 29.47 -28.83
N THR A 116 -10.32 29.43 -27.53
CA THR A 116 -9.62 28.29 -26.95
C THR A 116 -10.37 27.08 -27.45
N PRO A 117 -9.71 26.12 -28.13
CA PRO A 117 -10.40 24.92 -28.55
C PRO A 117 -11.00 24.34 -27.29
N THR A 118 -12.33 24.37 -27.21
CA THR A 118 -13.07 23.60 -26.23
C THR A 118 -12.50 22.19 -26.35
N PRO A 119 -11.91 21.61 -25.28
CA PRO A 119 -11.42 20.24 -25.37
C PRO A 119 -12.62 19.42 -25.80
N ASP A 120 -12.58 18.94 -27.05
CA ASP A 120 -13.65 18.15 -27.62
C ASP A 120 -14.02 17.07 -26.60
N ALA A 121 -15.30 17.04 -26.29
CA ALA A 121 -15.88 16.13 -25.33
C ALA A 121 -15.33 14.72 -25.52
N SER A 122 -14.52 14.27 -24.56
CA SER A 122 -14.29 12.86 -24.25
C SER A 122 -14.13 11.92 -25.45
N ALA A 123 -13.25 12.25 -26.41
CA ALA A 123 -12.75 11.22 -27.31
C ALA A 123 -11.97 10.23 -26.42
N SER A 124 -12.64 9.16 -25.99
CA SER A 124 -12.03 8.10 -25.21
C SER A 124 -10.83 7.59 -26.00
N VAL A 125 -9.62 7.89 -25.54
CA VAL A 125 -8.39 7.36 -26.13
C VAL A 125 -8.60 5.85 -26.25
N PRO A 126 -8.53 5.27 -27.46
CA PRO A 126 -8.76 3.85 -27.63
C PRO A 126 -7.77 3.11 -26.73
N ARG A 127 -8.29 2.25 -25.85
CA ARG A 127 -7.45 1.44 -24.96
C ARG A 127 -6.59 0.54 -25.84
N GLY A 128 -5.28 0.78 -25.82
CA GLY A 128 -4.32 -0.05 -26.54
C GLY A 128 -4.40 -1.49 -26.06
N GLY A 129 -4.19 -2.44 -26.98
CA GLY A 129 -4.12 -3.85 -26.64
C GLY A 129 -2.87 -4.18 -25.85
N ILE A 130 -2.84 -5.34 -25.18
CA ILE A 130 -1.64 -5.85 -24.48
C ILE A 130 -0.46 -6.00 -25.46
N SER A 131 -0.73 -6.27 -26.74
CA SER A 131 0.27 -6.30 -27.81
C SER A 131 0.94 -4.95 -28.05
N ASP A 132 0.22 -3.85 -27.86
CA ASP A 132 0.76 -2.50 -28.10
C ASP A 132 1.77 -2.10 -27.05
N LEU A 133 1.70 -2.71 -25.86
CA LEU A 133 2.69 -2.56 -24.80
C LEU A 133 4.07 -3.06 -25.26
N PHE A 134 4.11 -4.15 -26.03
CA PHE A 134 5.34 -4.77 -26.54
C PHE A 134 5.79 -4.24 -27.90
N ARG A 135 5.18 -3.16 -28.43
CA ARG A 135 5.53 -2.62 -29.76
C ARG A 135 6.98 -2.17 -29.92
N PHE A 136 7.66 -1.88 -28.81
CA PHE A 136 9.06 -1.42 -28.80
C PHE A 136 10.07 -2.56 -28.56
N ALA A 137 9.59 -3.80 -28.39
CA ALA A 137 10.42 -4.97 -28.09
C ALA A 137 11.20 -5.45 -29.33
N THR A 138 12.49 -5.74 -29.13
CA THR A 138 13.33 -6.45 -30.11
C THR A 138 13.12 -7.97 -29.99
N ALA A 139 13.54 -8.75 -30.98
CA ALA A 139 13.51 -10.23 -30.90
C ALA A 139 14.21 -10.80 -29.64
N LEU A 140 15.32 -10.18 -29.21
CA LEU A 140 16.01 -10.52 -27.96
C LEU A 140 15.13 -10.23 -26.73
N ASP A 141 14.47 -9.08 -26.71
CA ASP A 141 13.59 -8.66 -25.61
C ASP A 141 12.36 -9.58 -25.50
N VAL A 142 11.81 -10.02 -26.64
CA VAL A 142 10.73 -11.02 -26.69
C VAL A 142 11.20 -12.37 -26.12
N LEU A 143 12.39 -12.82 -26.50
CA LEU A 143 12.96 -14.06 -25.97
C LEU A 143 13.20 -13.98 -24.45
N LEU A 144 13.82 -12.90 -23.96
CA LEU A 144 14.05 -12.68 -22.54
C LEU A 144 12.74 -12.62 -21.75
N THR A 145 11.74 -11.93 -22.28
CA THR A 145 10.40 -11.87 -21.67
C THR A 145 9.78 -13.26 -21.57
N GLY A 146 9.87 -14.07 -22.64
CA GLY A 146 9.37 -15.44 -22.64
C GLY A 146 10.06 -16.31 -21.58
N ILE A 147 11.40 -16.26 -21.50
CA ILE A 147 12.17 -16.99 -20.48
C ILE A 147 11.78 -16.52 -19.08
N GLY A 148 11.70 -15.20 -18.87
CA GLY A 148 11.34 -14.61 -17.58
C GLY A 148 9.95 -15.03 -17.10
N LEU A 149 8.97 -15.07 -18.02
CA LEU A 149 7.60 -15.51 -17.72
C LEU A 149 7.53 -17.00 -17.39
N LEU A 150 8.23 -17.85 -18.15
CA LEU A 150 8.31 -19.29 -17.86
C LEU A 150 8.95 -19.55 -16.50
N SER A 151 10.04 -18.85 -16.18
CA SER A 151 10.67 -18.93 -14.86
C SER A 151 9.76 -18.42 -13.74
N ALA A 152 9.01 -17.33 -13.97
CA ALA A 152 8.04 -16.80 -13.01
C ALA A 152 6.89 -17.78 -12.72
N MET A 153 6.42 -18.51 -13.74
CA MET A 153 5.44 -19.60 -13.55
C MET A 153 6.00 -20.71 -12.67
N GLY A 154 7.25 -21.12 -12.92
CA GLY A 154 7.96 -22.13 -12.12
C GLY A 154 8.12 -21.70 -10.66
N THR A 155 8.52 -20.45 -10.42
CA THR A 155 8.60 -19.89 -9.06
C THR A 155 7.22 -19.87 -8.37
N GLY A 156 6.14 -19.57 -9.12
CA GLY A 156 4.78 -19.60 -8.58
C GLY A 156 4.32 -20.99 -8.15
N MET A 157 4.64 -22.03 -8.94
CA MET A 157 4.37 -23.43 -8.57
C MET A 157 5.23 -23.93 -7.40
N GLY A 158 6.34 -23.25 -7.10
CA GLY A 158 7.20 -23.57 -5.96
C GLY A 158 6.49 -23.52 -4.61
N ILE A 159 5.61 -22.52 -4.42
CA ILE A 159 4.91 -22.30 -3.16
C ILE A 159 4.02 -23.51 -2.76
N PRO A 160 3.11 -24.02 -3.62
CA PRO A 160 2.35 -25.22 -3.29
C PRO A 160 3.22 -26.48 -3.19
N MET A 161 4.34 -26.55 -3.93
CA MET A 161 5.29 -27.66 -3.82
C MET A 161 5.95 -27.71 -2.42
N VAL A 162 6.34 -26.55 -1.88
CA VAL A 162 6.84 -26.45 -0.50
C VAL A 162 5.77 -26.89 0.50
N ALA A 163 4.51 -26.50 0.30
CA ALA A 163 3.42 -26.93 1.17
C ALA A 163 3.26 -28.46 1.19
N MET A 164 3.43 -29.12 0.03
CA MET A 164 3.41 -30.59 -0.06
C MET A 164 4.53 -31.26 0.74
N ILE A 165 5.75 -30.71 0.70
CA ILE A 165 6.87 -31.24 1.51
C ILE A 165 6.56 -31.05 3.01
N ILE A 166 6.02 -29.90 3.40
CA ILE A 166 5.62 -29.64 4.79
C ILE A 166 4.55 -30.64 5.23
N ARG A 167 3.58 -30.98 4.37
CA ARG A 167 2.60 -32.05 4.66
C ARG A 167 3.31 -33.36 5.01
N ASP A 168 4.30 -33.77 4.21
CA ASP A 168 4.99 -35.04 4.41
C ASP A 168 5.78 -35.06 5.71
N ILE A 169 6.47 -33.96 6.04
CA ILE A 169 7.15 -33.76 7.33
C ILE A 169 6.18 -33.89 8.50
N VAL A 170 5.04 -33.21 8.39
CA VAL A 170 4.01 -33.23 9.43
C VAL A 170 3.40 -34.63 9.58
N ASN A 171 3.18 -35.34 8.46
CA ASN A 171 2.65 -36.69 8.48
C ASN A 171 3.63 -37.66 9.16
N GLU A 172 4.92 -37.62 8.82
CA GLU A 172 5.94 -38.46 9.46
C GLU A 172 6.02 -38.19 10.97
N GLY A 173 6.01 -36.91 11.37
CA GLY A 173 5.97 -36.52 12.78
C GLY A 173 4.76 -37.09 13.54
N PHE A 174 3.58 -37.11 12.91
CA PHE A 174 2.39 -37.72 13.51
C PHE A 174 2.47 -39.25 13.58
N THR A 175 3.05 -39.90 12.56
CA THR A 175 3.12 -41.38 12.52
C THR A 175 4.16 -41.96 13.48
N LEU A 176 5.30 -41.29 13.67
CA LEU A 176 6.41 -41.80 14.48
C LEU A 176 6.34 -41.33 15.93
N GLY A 177 5.63 -40.23 16.21
CA GLY A 177 5.31 -39.78 17.57
C GLY A 177 6.54 -39.76 18.51
N PRO A 178 6.48 -40.39 19.70
CA PRO A 178 7.57 -40.36 20.68
C PRO A 178 8.81 -41.19 20.29
N LEU A 179 8.75 -42.03 19.25
CA LEU A 179 9.92 -42.75 18.74
C LEU A 179 10.92 -41.81 18.03
N GLY A 180 10.47 -40.61 17.65
CA GLY A 180 11.25 -39.65 16.90
C GLY A 180 11.39 -40.02 15.42
N ILE A 181 11.62 -39.02 14.59
CA ILE A 181 11.93 -39.22 13.17
C ILE A 181 13.38 -39.72 13.08
N PRO A 182 13.68 -40.84 12.40
CA PRO A 182 15.03 -41.33 12.27
C PRO A 182 15.91 -40.28 11.58
N PRO A 183 17.17 -40.10 12.01
CA PRO A 183 18.01 -39.00 11.55
C PRO A 183 18.20 -39.00 10.02
N GLN A 184 18.22 -40.17 9.38
CA GLN A 184 18.34 -40.28 7.93
C GLN A 184 17.16 -39.65 7.17
N GLN A 185 15.91 -39.88 7.62
CA GLN A 185 14.73 -39.28 6.99
C GLN A 185 14.72 -37.76 7.14
N ILE A 186 15.16 -37.26 8.30
CA ILE A 186 15.32 -35.81 8.53
C ILE A 186 16.30 -35.21 7.52
N PHE A 187 17.44 -35.87 7.28
CA PHE A 187 18.41 -35.40 6.30
C PHE A 187 17.85 -35.44 4.87
N ASP A 188 17.14 -36.51 4.48
CA ASP A 188 16.52 -36.61 3.16
C ASP A 188 15.49 -35.50 2.93
N MET A 189 14.64 -35.23 3.91
CA MET A 189 13.66 -34.12 3.87
C MET A 189 14.35 -32.75 3.83
N ALA A 190 15.42 -32.56 4.59
CA ALA A 190 16.20 -31.32 4.59
C ALA A 190 16.87 -31.08 3.23
N PHE A 191 17.42 -32.12 2.60
CA PHE A 191 18.00 -32.02 1.26
C PHE A 191 16.93 -31.74 0.20
N GLN A 192 15.73 -32.33 0.30
CA GLN A 192 14.61 -32.02 -0.60
C GLN A 192 14.23 -30.53 -0.53
N ILE A 193 14.10 -29.98 0.68
CA ILE A 193 13.83 -28.53 0.87
C ILE A 193 14.98 -27.70 0.31
N LEU A 194 16.23 -28.10 0.55
CA LEU A 194 17.41 -27.36 0.09
C LEU A 194 17.50 -27.31 -1.44
N TYR A 195 17.30 -28.44 -2.12
CA TYR A 195 17.31 -28.50 -3.59
C TYR A 195 16.16 -27.72 -4.19
N LEU A 196 14.97 -27.80 -3.60
CA LEU A 196 13.83 -27.00 -4.04
C LEU A 196 14.09 -25.50 -3.84
N ALA A 197 14.62 -25.09 -2.68
CA ALA A 197 14.94 -23.70 -2.39
C ALA A 197 16.01 -23.15 -3.35
N ALA A 198 17.06 -23.92 -3.63
CA ALA A 198 18.09 -23.54 -4.60
C ALA A 198 17.51 -23.40 -6.02
N GLY A 199 16.64 -24.32 -6.44
CA GLY A 199 15.95 -24.25 -7.72
C GLY A 199 15.02 -23.03 -7.82
N LEU A 200 14.25 -22.75 -6.77
CA LEU A 200 13.37 -21.59 -6.71
C LEU A 200 14.13 -20.27 -6.68
N PHE A 201 15.27 -20.22 -5.98
CA PHE A 201 16.15 -19.06 -5.98
C PHE A 201 16.70 -18.77 -7.39
N ALA A 202 17.22 -19.80 -8.07
CA ALA A 202 17.70 -19.65 -9.44
C ALA A 202 16.60 -19.23 -10.41
N ALA A 203 15.43 -19.85 -10.33
CA ALA A 203 14.27 -19.49 -11.17
C ALA A 203 13.80 -18.06 -10.89
N ALA A 204 13.70 -17.65 -9.62
CA ALA A 204 13.31 -16.30 -9.25
C ALA A 204 14.34 -15.26 -9.71
N PHE A 205 15.63 -15.58 -9.61
CA PHE A 205 16.69 -14.71 -10.09
C PHE A 205 16.60 -14.50 -11.61
N VAL A 206 16.46 -15.59 -12.38
CA VAL A 206 16.30 -15.52 -13.84
C VAL A 206 15.04 -14.76 -14.22
N ALA A 207 13.91 -15.02 -13.55
CA ALA A 207 12.65 -14.34 -13.80
C ALA A 207 12.77 -12.83 -13.61
N ASN A 208 13.25 -12.39 -12.45
CA ASN A 208 13.35 -10.96 -12.13
C ASN A 208 14.42 -10.27 -13.00
N ALA A 209 15.59 -10.89 -13.19
CA ALA A 209 16.66 -10.31 -13.99
C ALA A 209 16.25 -10.15 -15.47
N ALA A 210 15.65 -11.18 -16.08
CA ALA A 210 15.25 -11.13 -17.48
C ALA A 210 14.14 -10.08 -17.73
N LEU A 211 13.16 -9.99 -16.84
CA LEU A 211 12.07 -9.02 -16.94
C LEU A 211 12.56 -7.59 -16.70
N GLU A 212 13.43 -7.36 -15.71
CA GLU A 212 13.95 -6.03 -15.39
C GLU A 212 14.92 -5.49 -16.47
N VAL A 213 15.76 -6.35 -17.03
CA VAL A 213 16.62 -5.96 -18.16
C VAL A 213 15.75 -5.60 -19.38
N THR A 214 14.68 -6.35 -19.60
CA THR A 214 13.79 -6.11 -20.75
C THR A 214 12.95 -4.85 -20.56
N SER A 215 12.42 -4.60 -19.36
CA SER A 215 11.66 -3.39 -19.05
C SER A 215 12.50 -2.14 -19.21
N SER A 216 13.73 -2.13 -18.69
CA SER A 216 14.64 -0.98 -18.81
C SER A 216 14.97 -0.65 -20.28
N ARG A 217 15.24 -1.68 -21.10
CA ARG A 217 15.51 -1.51 -22.54
C ARG A 217 14.30 -0.95 -23.28
N GLN A 218 13.10 -1.45 -23.00
CA GLN A 218 11.87 -0.95 -23.60
C GLN A 218 11.52 0.45 -23.10
N GLY A 219 11.70 0.73 -21.80
CA GLY A 219 11.51 2.04 -21.19
C GLY A 219 12.39 3.11 -21.81
N HIS A 220 13.68 2.83 -22.02
CA HIS A 220 14.59 3.75 -22.71
C HIS A 220 14.15 4.05 -24.16
N ARG A 221 13.64 3.06 -24.89
CA ARG A 221 13.14 3.26 -26.25
C ARG A 221 11.84 4.04 -26.29
N ALA A 222 10.91 3.72 -25.39
CA ALA A 222 9.64 4.42 -25.24
C ALA A 222 9.89 5.91 -24.94
N ARG A 223 10.77 6.20 -23.97
CA ARG A 223 11.21 7.56 -23.62
C ARG A 223 11.78 8.32 -24.81
N ARG A 224 12.69 7.70 -25.57
CA ARG A 224 13.31 8.32 -26.76
C ARG A 224 12.27 8.63 -27.85
N THR A 225 11.37 7.70 -28.12
CA THR A 225 10.32 7.88 -29.14
C THR A 225 9.30 8.92 -28.72
N TYR A 226 8.87 8.91 -27.45
CA TYR A 226 7.93 9.89 -26.90
C TYR A 226 8.52 11.29 -26.97
N LEU A 227 9.76 11.48 -26.48
CA LEU A 227 10.42 12.79 -26.54
C LEU A 227 10.62 13.25 -28.00
N GLY A 228 10.98 12.33 -28.89
CA GLY A 228 11.11 12.62 -30.32
C GLY A 228 9.80 13.03 -30.98
N ALA A 229 8.67 12.44 -30.58
CA ALA A 229 7.34 12.84 -31.04
C ALA A 229 6.91 14.19 -30.45
N LEU A 230 7.17 14.40 -29.16
CA LEU A 230 6.86 15.65 -28.47
C LEU A 230 7.58 16.86 -29.11
N LEU A 231 8.84 16.70 -29.49
CA LEU A 231 9.63 17.75 -30.15
C LEU A 231 9.22 18.01 -31.61
N ARG A 232 8.44 17.12 -32.24
CA ARG A 232 7.93 17.28 -33.61
C ARG A 232 6.54 17.92 -33.66
N GLN A 233 5.95 18.17 -32.50
CA GLN A 233 4.62 18.73 -32.39
C GLN A 233 4.60 20.21 -32.78
N GLU A 234 3.49 20.67 -33.35
CA GLU A 234 3.31 22.06 -33.76
C GLU A 234 3.34 23.03 -32.56
N VAL A 235 3.81 24.25 -32.82
CA VAL A 235 3.93 25.30 -31.78
C VAL A 235 2.56 25.65 -31.18
N SER A 236 1.50 25.65 -31.99
CA SER A 236 0.11 25.86 -31.52
C SER A 236 -0.34 24.85 -30.47
N TRP A 237 0.07 23.57 -30.59
CA TRP A 237 -0.24 22.55 -29.59
C TRP A 237 0.55 22.76 -28.31
N ILE A 238 1.83 23.16 -28.44
CA ILE A 238 2.69 23.43 -27.29
C ILE A 238 2.18 24.66 -26.52
N ASP A 239 1.77 25.71 -27.21
CA ASP A 239 1.20 26.92 -26.60
C ASP A 239 -0.15 26.65 -25.92
N ALA A 240 -0.89 25.63 -26.40
CA ALA A 240 -2.15 25.20 -25.78
C ALA A 240 -1.98 24.39 -24.48
N HIS A 241 -0.77 23.88 -24.19
CA HIS A 241 -0.53 23.01 -23.03
C HIS A 241 0.51 23.60 -22.07
N ARG A 242 0.36 23.28 -20.77
CA ARG A 242 1.35 23.70 -19.76
C ARG A 242 2.57 22.79 -19.84
N LEU A 243 3.73 23.34 -20.23
CA LEU A 243 4.99 22.58 -20.36
C LEU A 243 5.36 21.76 -19.12
N GLY A 244 5.13 22.30 -17.92
CA GLY A 244 5.39 21.59 -16.66
C GLY A 244 4.50 20.37 -16.45
N GLU A 245 3.26 20.42 -16.94
CA GLU A 245 2.33 19.28 -16.90
C GLU A 245 2.76 18.20 -17.89
N ILE A 246 3.10 18.57 -19.13
CA ILE A 246 3.58 17.64 -20.15
C ILE A 246 4.84 16.89 -19.68
N ALA A 247 5.80 17.59 -19.07
CA ALA A 247 7.03 16.98 -18.59
C ALA A 247 6.77 15.96 -17.47
N ALA A 248 5.87 16.29 -16.54
CA ALA A 248 5.47 15.39 -15.46
C ALA A 248 4.70 14.18 -16.00
N THR A 249 3.75 14.39 -16.92
CA THR A 249 2.99 13.32 -17.56
C THR A 249 3.90 12.38 -18.35
N TYR A 250 4.85 12.92 -19.12
CA TYR A 250 5.84 12.12 -19.84
C TYR A 250 6.61 11.17 -18.92
N GLU A 251 7.13 11.68 -17.81
CA GLU A 251 7.90 10.87 -16.86
C GLU A 251 7.03 9.78 -16.24
N GLN A 252 5.83 10.14 -15.78
CA GLN A 252 4.88 9.20 -15.17
C GLN A 252 4.44 8.11 -16.13
N GLU A 253 4.08 8.45 -17.37
CA GLU A 253 3.63 7.48 -18.37
C GLU A 253 4.77 6.52 -18.77
N CYS A 254 5.99 7.04 -18.92
CA CYS A 254 7.15 6.21 -19.25
C CYS A 254 7.50 5.24 -18.11
N LEU A 255 7.47 5.70 -16.86
CA LEU A 255 7.68 4.85 -15.69
C LEU A 255 6.59 3.79 -15.54
N ALA A 256 5.32 4.16 -15.82
CA ALA A 256 4.21 3.21 -15.79
C ALA A 256 4.37 2.09 -16.82
N ILE A 257 4.81 2.40 -18.05
CA ILE A 257 5.09 1.40 -19.09
C ILE A 257 6.24 0.48 -18.67
N GLU A 258 7.32 1.05 -18.12
CA GLU A 258 8.48 0.28 -17.65
C GLU A 258 8.10 -0.69 -16.52
N ALA A 259 7.37 -0.22 -15.51
CA ALA A 259 6.87 -1.06 -14.43
C ALA A 259 5.90 -2.15 -14.93
N ALA A 260 5.01 -1.80 -15.87
CA ALA A 260 4.03 -2.73 -16.44
C ALA A 260 4.70 -3.91 -17.15
N VAL A 261 5.76 -3.66 -17.93
CA VAL A 261 6.49 -4.70 -18.68
C VAL A 261 7.39 -5.54 -17.77
N GLY A 262 7.97 -4.93 -16.74
CA GLY A 262 8.93 -5.58 -15.84
C GLY A 262 8.27 -6.31 -14.68
N SER A 263 8.21 -5.63 -13.53
CA SER A 263 7.85 -6.21 -12.24
C SER A 263 6.37 -6.63 -12.15
N GLU A 264 5.47 -5.88 -12.77
CA GLU A 264 4.02 -6.14 -12.69
C GLU A 264 3.60 -7.37 -13.49
N LEU A 265 4.09 -7.54 -14.72
CA LEU A 265 3.80 -8.71 -15.55
C LEU A 265 4.33 -10.01 -14.92
N GLY A 266 5.54 -9.95 -14.37
CA GLY A 266 6.17 -11.09 -13.69
C GLY A 266 5.44 -11.47 -12.40
N SER A 267 5.09 -10.47 -11.58
CA SER A 267 4.36 -10.69 -10.33
C SER A 267 2.95 -11.23 -10.57
N LEU A 268 2.27 -10.72 -11.59
CA LEU A 268 0.97 -11.20 -12.05
C LEU A 268 1.01 -12.68 -12.40
N LEU A 269 1.92 -13.08 -13.31
CA LEU A 269 1.96 -14.45 -13.78
C LEU A 269 2.40 -15.42 -12.67
N ARG A 270 3.33 -14.99 -11.82
CA ARG A 270 3.71 -15.73 -10.60
C ARG A 270 2.51 -15.95 -9.69
N ASN A 271 1.76 -14.89 -9.37
CA ASN A 271 0.59 -14.96 -8.49
C ASN A 271 -0.54 -15.82 -9.08
N LEU A 272 -0.80 -15.71 -10.38
CA LEU A 272 -1.76 -16.56 -11.08
C LEU A 272 -1.33 -18.03 -11.07
N SER A 273 -0.05 -18.31 -11.37
CA SER A 273 0.52 -19.65 -11.33
C SER A 273 0.39 -20.26 -9.93
N THR A 274 0.72 -19.52 -8.88
CA THR A 274 0.55 -19.97 -7.49
C THR A 274 -0.92 -20.24 -7.16
N ALA A 275 -1.83 -19.35 -7.55
CA ALA A 275 -3.25 -19.49 -7.26
C ALA A 275 -3.85 -20.73 -7.93
N VAL A 276 -3.54 -20.95 -9.22
CA VAL A 276 -3.98 -22.12 -9.97
C VAL A 276 -3.32 -23.39 -9.44
N GLY A 277 -2.01 -23.38 -9.20
CA GLY A 277 -1.27 -24.52 -8.69
C GLY A 277 -1.72 -24.95 -7.29
N ALA A 278 -1.94 -24.01 -6.38
CA ALA A 278 -2.41 -24.30 -5.03
C ALA A 278 -3.87 -24.80 -5.03
N THR A 279 -4.74 -24.21 -5.85
CA THR A 279 -6.13 -24.69 -5.98
C THR A 279 -6.17 -26.10 -6.59
N GLY A 280 -5.37 -26.34 -7.64
CA GLY A 280 -5.25 -27.65 -8.28
C GLY A 280 -4.73 -28.72 -7.32
N LEU A 281 -3.69 -28.41 -6.55
CA LEU A 281 -3.16 -29.32 -5.53
C LEU A 281 -4.18 -29.61 -4.41
N ALA A 282 -4.92 -28.60 -3.96
CA ALA A 282 -5.98 -28.78 -2.97
C ALA A 282 -7.10 -29.70 -3.49
N LEU A 283 -7.57 -29.47 -4.72
CA LEU A 283 -8.60 -30.28 -5.37
C LEU A 283 -8.15 -31.72 -5.60
N ALA A 284 -6.88 -31.92 -5.98
CA ALA A 284 -6.30 -33.25 -6.14
C ALA A 284 -6.27 -34.02 -4.82
N GLN A 285 -5.96 -33.35 -3.70
CA GLN A 285 -5.86 -34.00 -2.39
C GLN A 285 -7.24 -34.32 -1.79
N SER A 286 -8.18 -33.38 -1.81
CA SER A 286 -9.56 -33.62 -1.33
C SER A 286 -10.55 -32.61 -1.91
N TRP A 287 -11.25 -33.03 -2.97
CA TRP A 287 -12.26 -32.21 -3.62
C TRP A 287 -13.40 -31.80 -2.67
N LYS A 288 -13.81 -32.68 -1.74
CA LYS A 288 -14.88 -32.39 -0.77
C LYS A 288 -14.50 -31.25 0.18
N MET A 289 -13.28 -31.28 0.74
CA MET A 289 -12.81 -30.25 1.67
C MET A 289 -12.54 -28.94 0.95
N THR A 290 -11.97 -29.00 -0.25
CA THR A 290 -11.72 -27.81 -1.05
C THR A 290 -13.03 -27.10 -1.43
N LEU A 291 -14.07 -27.82 -1.86
CA LEU A 291 -15.37 -27.23 -2.17
C LEU A 291 -16.04 -26.59 -0.94
N ALA A 292 -15.93 -27.22 0.23
CA ALA A 292 -16.46 -26.66 1.47
C ALA A 292 -15.78 -25.31 1.81
N LEU A 293 -14.46 -25.20 1.61
CA LEU A 293 -13.73 -23.94 1.79
C LEU A 293 -14.02 -22.93 0.68
N LEU A 294 -14.19 -23.38 -0.57
CA LEU A 294 -14.56 -22.53 -1.70
C LEU A 294 -15.94 -21.90 -1.52
N ALA A 295 -16.86 -22.56 -0.81
CA ALA A 295 -18.17 -22.00 -0.46
C ALA A 295 -18.09 -20.73 0.41
N CYS A 296 -16.97 -20.49 1.10
CA CYS A 296 -16.73 -19.26 1.86
C CYS A 296 -16.27 -18.09 0.97
N LEU A 297 -15.68 -18.35 -0.21
CA LEU A 297 -15.22 -17.32 -1.14
C LEU A 297 -16.32 -16.35 -1.63
N PRO A 298 -17.53 -16.78 -2.04
CA PRO A 298 -18.57 -15.85 -2.46
C PRO A 298 -19.01 -14.91 -1.32
N LEU A 299 -18.98 -15.39 -0.07
CA LEU A 299 -19.29 -14.56 1.09
C LEU A 299 -18.20 -13.49 1.32
N LEU A 300 -16.93 -13.86 1.19
CA LEU A 300 -15.79 -12.92 1.22
C LEU A 300 -15.90 -11.89 0.09
N LEU A 301 -16.24 -12.33 -1.12
CA LEU A 301 -16.41 -11.46 -2.28
C LEU A 301 -17.57 -10.47 -2.07
N LEU A 302 -18.70 -10.92 -1.51
CA LEU A 302 -19.84 -10.05 -1.21
C LEU A 302 -19.45 -8.92 -0.25
N VAL A 303 -18.76 -9.23 0.84
CA VAL A 303 -18.28 -8.23 1.81
C VAL A 303 -17.30 -7.25 1.13
N ALA A 304 -16.37 -7.75 0.33
CA ALA A 304 -15.41 -6.93 -0.41
C ALA A 304 -16.11 -5.97 -1.39
N LEU A 305 -17.11 -6.45 -2.14
CA LEU A 305 -17.87 -5.64 -3.10
C LEU A 305 -18.72 -4.57 -2.43
N LEU A 306 -19.42 -4.92 -1.35
CA LEU A 306 -20.21 -3.96 -0.55
C LEU A 306 -19.31 -2.86 0.02
N THR A 307 -18.15 -3.27 0.55
CA THR A 307 -17.15 -2.34 1.08
C THR A 307 -16.61 -1.42 -0.01
N ARG A 308 -16.26 -1.96 -1.18
CA ARG A 308 -15.77 -1.17 -2.31
C ARG A 308 -16.79 -0.12 -2.75
N LYS A 309 -18.06 -0.52 -2.89
CA LYS A 309 -19.16 0.38 -3.27
C LYS A 309 -19.38 1.49 -2.23
N GLY A 310 -19.36 1.14 -0.95
CA GLY A 310 -19.53 2.12 0.14
C GLY A 310 -18.35 3.09 0.28
N ARG A 311 -17.11 2.61 0.13
CA ARG A 311 -15.90 3.43 0.24
C ARG A 311 -15.79 4.47 -0.87
N GLY A 312 -16.15 4.12 -2.11
CA GLY A 312 -16.02 5.01 -3.26
C GLY A 312 -16.70 6.37 -3.06
N GLY A 313 -17.98 6.35 -2.63
CA GLY A 313 -18.74 7.59 -2.41
C GLY A 313 -18.27 8.42 -1.23
N LEU A 314 -17.84 7.77 -0.13
CA LEU A 314 -17.30 8.49 1.03
C LEU A 314 -15.91 9.07 0.75
N ALA A 315 -15.07 8.35 0.00
CA ALA A 315 -13.77 8.83 -0.42
C ALA A 315 -13.88 10.03 -1.36
N SER A 316 -14.81 10.01 -2.33
CA SER A 316 -15.05 11.18 -3.20
C SER A 316 -15.57 12.37 -2.41
N ALA A 317 -16.46 12.15 -1.43
CA ALA A 317 -16.96 13.23 -0.57
C ALA A 317 -15.84 13.86 0.28
N GLN A 318 -14.97 13.03 0.88
CA GLN A 318 -13.81 13.51 1.63
C GLN A 318 -12.84 14.29 0.74
N ARG A 319 -12.50 13.77 -0.45
CA ARG A 319 -11.63 14.47 -1.41
C ARG A 319 -12.24 15.79 -1.86
N GLY A 320 -13.54 15.83 -2.11
CA GLY A 320 -14.25 17.07 -2.46
C GLY A 320 -14.23 18.10 -1.32
N ALA A 321 -14.42 17.68 -0.07
CA ALA A 321 -14.32 18.56 1.09
C ALA A 321 -12.90 19.12 1.27
N LEU A 322 -11.87 18.27 1.11
CA LEU A 322 -10.46 18.68 1.17
C LEU A 322 -10.08 19.65 0.04
N ALA A 323 -10.59 19.41 -1.18
CA ALA A 323 -10.36 20.31 -2.32
C ALA A 323 -10.96 21.70 -2.05
N ARG A 324 -12.15 21.77 -1.44
CA ARG A 324 -12.75 23.04 -1.02
C ARG A 324 -11.93 23.76 0.04
N SER A 325 -11.45 23.07 1.07
CA SER A 325 -10.58 23.70 2.09
C SER A 325 -9.27 24.20 1.49
N ALA A 326 -8.67 23.44 0.56
CA ALA A 326 -7.47 23.86 -0.15
C ALA A 326 -7.71 25.13 -0.99
N ALA A 327 -8.81 25.18 -1.74
CA ALA A 327 -9.17 26.36 -2.53
C ALA A 327 -9.39 27.62 -1.66
N LEU A 328 -10.01 27.48 -0.49
CA LEU A 328 -10.16 28.59 0.46
C LEU A 328 -8.81 29.08 1.00
N CYS A 329 -7.92 28.14 1.34
CA CYS A 329 -6.56 28.46 1.78
C CYS A 329 -5.78 29.21 0.68
N ASP A 330 -5.84 28.72 -0.56
CA ASP A 330 -5.16 29.34 -1.70
C ASP A 330 -5.69 30.75 -1.98
N GLN A 331 -7.00 30.98 -1.85
CA GLN A 331 -7.60 32.31 -1.97
C GLN A 331 -7.10 33.27 -0.88
N ALA A 332 -7.08 32.82 0.38
CA ALA A 332 -6.63 33.63 1.51
C ALA A 332 -5.13 33.98 1.40
N ILE A 333 -4.30 33.02 0.99
CA ILE A 333 -2.85 33.22 0.78
C ILE A 333 -2.60 34.12 -0.44
N GLY A 334 -3.30 33.88 -1.55
CA GLY A 334 -3.20 34.71 -2.75
C GLY A 334 -3.60 36.16 -2.50
N ALA A 335 -4.58 36.39 -1.62
CA ALA A 335 -5.05 37.71 -1.22
C ALA A 335 -4.44 38.22 0.11
N ALA A 336 -3.30 37.68 0.55
CA ALA A 336 -2.75 37.95 1.88
C ALA A 336 -2.60 39.44 2.24
N ARG A 337 -2.21 40.30 1.27
CA ARG A 337 -2.12 41.76 1.49
C ARG A 337 -3.48 42.40 1.75
N THR A 338 -4.52 41.93 1.08
CA THR A 338 -5.91 42.40 1.24
C THR A 338 -6.51 41.92 2.56
N VAL A 339 -6.25 40.66 2.92
CA VAL A 339 -6.69 40.09 4.20
C VAL A 339 -6.02 40.84 5.36
N ALA A 340 -4.73 41.18 5.23
CA ALA A 340 -4.00 41.96 6.23
C ALA A 340 -4.52 43.40 6.34
N SER A 341 -4.77 44.09 5.22
CA SER A 341 -5.26 45.48 5.24
C SER A 341 -6.67 45.62 5.80
N LEU A 342 -7.52 44.60 5.63
CA LEU A 342 -8.88 44.54 6.19
C LEU A 342 -8.93 43.93 7.60
N ASN A 343 -7.78 43.56 8.18
CA ASN A 343 -7.68 42.84 9.46
C ASN A 343 -8.55 41.56 9.51
N GLY A 344 -8.72 40.90 8.36
CA GLY A 344 -9.64 39.78 8.14
C GLY A 344 -9.08 38.40 8.48
N GLY A 345 -7.85 38.31 9.00
CA GLY A 345 -7.15 37.03 9.20
C GLY A 345 -7.93 36.02 10.05
N ARG A 346 -8.59 36.48 11.13
CA ARG A 346 -9.43 35.60 11.97
C ARG A 346 -10.61 35.00 11.20
N ARG A 347 -11.27 35.81 10.36
CA ARG A 347 -12.42 35.37 9.57
C ARG A 347 -12.05 34.26 8.58
N GLU A 348 -10.91 34.40 7.91
CA GLU A 348 -10.42 33.39 6.97
C GLU A 348 -10.03 32.09 7.70
N VAL A 349 -9.39 32.19 8.86
CA VAL A 349 -9.07 31.03 9.70
C VAL A 349 -10.32 30.29 10.15
N ASP A 350 -11.33 31.01 10.65
CA ASP A 350 -12.59 30.40 11.10
C ASP A 350 -13.32 29.70 9.93
N THR A 351 -13.28 30.31 8.74
CA THR A 351 -13.88 29.75 7.51
C THR A 351 -13.14 28.49 7.05
N TYR A 352 -11.80 28.52 7.09
CA TYR A 352 -10.98 27.36 6.78
C TYR A 352 -11.21 26.22 7.79
N GLU A 353 -11.27 26.54 9.09
CA GLU A 353 -11.52 25.54 10.14
C GLU A 353 -12.88 24.87 9.96
N ALA A 354 -13.93 25.63 9.62
CA ALA A 354 -15.25 25.07 9.34
C ALA A 354 -15.21 24.09 8.15
N ALA A 355 -14.55 24.45 7.05
CA ALA A 355 -14.38 23.57 5.90
C ALA A 355 -13.53 22.32 6.24
N LEU A 356 -12.56 22.45 7.13
CA LEU A 356 -11.71 21.35 7.57
C LEU A 356 -12.47 20.36 8.47
N ARG A 357 -13.39 20.84 9.31
CA ARG A 357 -14.26 19.99 10.13
C ARG A 357 -15.16 19.12 9.25
N ASP A 358 -15.73 19.67 8.17
CA ASP A 358 -16.51 18.89 7.20
C ASP A 358 -15.67 17.77 6.55
N ALA A 359 -14.42 18.07 6.18
CA ALA A 359 -13.49 17.09 5.65
C ALA A 359 -13.12 16.02 6.70
N GLY A 360 -12.93 16.43 7.95
CA GLY A 360 -12.68 15.54 9.08
C GLY A 360 -13.84 14.59 9.36
N ASP A 361 -15.07 15.08 9.34
CA ASP A 361 -16.28 14.26 9.53
C ASP A 361 -16.50 13.26 8.40
N ALA A 362 -16.26 13.68 7.15
CA ALA A 362 -16.28 12.78 5.99
C ALA A 362 -15.20 11.69 6.12
N GLY A 363 -13.98 12.08 6.53
CA GLY A 363 -12.89 11.16 6.80
C GLY A 363 -13.19 10.19 7.95
N ALA A 364 -13.81 10.65 9.03
CA ALA A 364 -14.21 9.81 10.16
C ALA A 364 -15.29 8.78 9.78
N ARG A 365 -16.21 9.12 8.86
CA ARG A 365 -17.17 8.16 8.30
C ARG A 365 -16.47 7.13 7.42
N LEU A 366 -15.54 7.55 6.57
CA LEU A 366 -14.77 6.64 5.71
C LEU A 366 -13.91 5.68 6.53
N ALA A 367 -13.23 6.20 7.56
CA ALA A 367 -12.42 5.41 8.48
C ALA A 367 -13.27 4.36 9.20
N ARG A 368 -14.42 4.76 9.78
CA ARG A 368 -15.34 3.81 10.44
C ARG A 368 -15.82 2.71 9.51
N LEU A 369 -16.29 3.07 8.30
CA LEU A 369 -16.68 2.08 7.30
C LEU A 369 -15.52 1.15 6.97
N SER A 370 -14.32 1.69 6.82
CA SER A 370 -13.15 0.92 6.45
C SER A 370 -12.69 -0.03 7.54
N SER A 371 -12.71 0.39 8.80
CA SER A 371 -12.36 -0.45 9.96
C SER A 371 -13.39 -1.54 10.20
N VAL A 372 -14.70 -1.24 10.12
CA VAL A 372 -15.75 -2.26 10.28
C VAL A 372 -15.66 -3.31 9.17
N ALA A 373 -15.50 -2.87 7.92
CA ALA A 373 -15.31 -3.78 6.80
C ALA A 373 -14.04 -4.63 6.92
N GLY A 374 -12.93 -4.02 7.36
CA GLY A 374 -11.67 -4.74 7.61
C GLY A 374 -11.83 -5.79 8.71
N GLY A 375 -12.46 -5.43 9.83
CA GLY A 375 -12.75 -6.35 10.92
C GLY A 375 -13.68 -7.49 10.50
N ALA A 376 -14.73 -7.20 9.74
CA ALA A 376 -15.62 -8.22 9.19
C ALA A 376 -14.90 -9.19 8.24
N MET A 377 -14.00 -8.68 7.40
CA MET A 377 -13.18 -9.51 6.51
C MET A 377 -12.27 -10.45 7.30
N VAL A 378 -11.54 -9.92 8.31
CA VAL A 378 -10.65 -10.71 9.16
C VAL A 378 -11.43 -11.77 9.95
N ALA A 379 -12.58 -11.40 10.54
CA ALA A 379 -13.44 -12.34 11.25
C ALA A 379 -13.93 -13.48 10.34
N LEU A 380 -14.31 -13.17 9.10
CA LEU A 380 -14.76 -14.17 8.13
C LEU A 380 -13.62 -15.10 7.68
N VAL A 381 -12.40 -14.58 7.56
CA VAL A 381 -11.21 -15.40 7.34
C VAL A 381 -11.01 -16.34 8.53
N PHE A 382 -11.01 -15.88 9.77
CA PHE A 382 -10.89 -16.79 10.93
C PHE A 382 -12.04 -17.80 11.03
N ALA A 383 -13.26 -17.43 10.65
CA ALA A 383 -14.37 -18.37 10.58
C ALA A 383 -14.13 -19.48 9.55
N SER A 384 -13.52 -19.16 8.39
CA SER A 384 -13.16 -20.18 7.40
C SER A 384 -12.02 -21.09 7.87
N PHE A 385 -11.08 -20.59 8.68
CA PHE A 385 -10.09 -21.41 9.37
C PHE A 385 -10.75 -22.42 10.30
N THR A 386 -11.67 -21.95 11.16
CA THR A 386 -12.40 -22.83 12.08
C THR A 386 -13.21 -23.88 11.33
N LEU A 387 -13.89 -23.49 10.24
CA LEU A 387 -14.63 -24.42 9.39
C LEU A 387 -13.71 -25.46 8.75
N GLY A 388 -12.56 -25.06 8.23
CA GLY A 388 -11.57 -25.95 7.63
C GLY A 388 -11.02 -26.99 8.61
N LEU A 389 -10.67 -26.55 9.83
CA LEU A 389 -10.20 -27.45 10.89
C LEU A 389 -11.31 -28.40 11.36
N TRP A 390 -12.53 -27.90 11.56
CA TRP A 390 -13.68 -28.73 11.96
C TRP A 390 -14.02 -29.79 10.90
N PHE A 391 -14.05 -29.40 9.63
CA PHE A 391 -14.35 -30.30 8.53
C PHE A 391 -13.23 -31.34 8.32
N GLY A 392 -11.96 -30.91 8.44
CA GLY A 392 -10.81 -31.81 8.43
C GLY A 392 -10.86 -32.85 9.55
N ALA A 393 -11.19 -32.44 10.77
CA ALA A 393 -11.38 -33.35 11.91
C ALA A 393 -12.57 -34.31 11.69
N HIS A 394 -13.65 -33.83 11.07
CA HIS A 394 -14.79 -34.67 10.73
C HIS A 394 -14.39 -35.78 9.74
N MET A 395 -13.65 -35.45 8.68
CA MET A 395 -13.17 -36.41 7.68
C MET A 395 -12.24 -37.48 8.26
N GLN A 396 -11.37 -37.09 9.20
CA GLN A 396 -10.50 -38.03 9.91
C GLN A 396 -11.32 -39.01 10.75
N ARG A 397 -12.34 -38.52 11.46
CA ARG A 397 -13.21 -39.36 12.29
C ARG A 397 -14.04 -40.33 11.46
N THR A 398 -14.41 -39.97 10.24
CA THR A 398 -15.15 -40.84 9.31
C THR A 398 -14.24 -41.75 8.49
N GLU A 399 -12.91 -41.72 8.73
CA GLU A 399 -11.90 -42.52 8.03
C GLU A 399 -12.06 -42.46 6.50
N GLU A 400 -12.23 -41.26 5.94
CA GLU A 400 -12.37 -41.13 4.49
C GLU A 400 -11.09 -41.56 3.76
N TRP A 401 -11.27 -42.28 2.65
CA TRP A 401 -10.16 -42.73 1.81
C TRP A 401 -9.65 -41.59 0.92
N ASN A 402 -8.33 -41.34 0.95
CA ASN A 402 -7.69 -40.37 0.07
C ASN A 402 -7.11 -41.06 -1.17
N HIS A 403 -7.76 -40.84 -2.33
CA HIS A 403 -7.33 -41.41 -3.62
C HIS A 403 -5.98 -40.88 -4.13
N ALA A 404 -5.55 -39.67 -3.73
CA ALA A 404 -4.29 -39.09 -4.20
C ALA A 404 -3.06 -39.74 -3.57
N VAL A 405 -3.17 -40.19 -2.31
CA VAL A 405 -2.03 -40.76 -1.56
C VAL A 405 -2.20 -42.27 -1.31
N GLY A 406 -3.39 -42.82 -1.53
CA GLY A 406 -3.66 -44.25 -1.32
C GLY A 406 -3.65 -44.65 0.16
N ARG A 407 -4.03 -43.72 1.05
CA ARG A 407 -4.15 -43.95 2.50
C ARG A 407 -5.38 -43.25 3.07
N TYR A 408 -5.74 -43.57 4.31
CA TYR A 408 -6.77 -42.83 5.04
C TYR A 408 -6.34 -41.37 5.27
N PHE A 409 -7.34 -40.49 5.27
CA PHE A 409 -7.14 -39.05 5.38
C PHE A 409 -6.63 -38.66 6.77
N ASN A 410 -5.44 -38.04 6.83
CA ASN A 410 -4.78 -37.66 8.08
C ASN A 410 -4.84 -36.14 8.35
N GLY A 411 -4.46 -35.75 9.58
CA GLY A 411 -4.26 -34.34 10.00
C GLY A 411 -3.41 -33.52 9.04
N ALA A 412 -2.31 -34.09 8.57
CA ALA A 412 -1.42 -33.46 7.61
C ALA A 412 -2.12 -33.12 6.28
N ASP A 413 -2.99 -34.01 5.77
CA ASP A 413 -3.70 -33.80 4.51
C ASP A 413 -4.71 -32.66 4.62
N SER A 414 -5.47 -32.61 5.72
CA SER A 414 -6.35 -31.47 5.99
C SER A 414 -5.59 -30.16 6.10
N ALA A 415 -4.43 -30.16 6.77
CA ALA A 415 -3.59 -28.96 6.89
C ALA A 415 -3.07 -28.51 5.52
N LEU A 416 -2.64 -29.44 4.66
CA LEU A 416 -2.22 -29.13 3.29
C LEU A 416 -3.35 -28.47 2.50
N VAL A 417 -4.53 -29.11 2.43
CA VAL A 417 -5.67 -28.60 1.66
C VAL A 417 -6.05 -27.20 2.15
N PHE A 418 -6.09 -27.03 3.47
CA PHE A 418 -6.38 -25.74 4.08
C PHE A 418 -5.35 -24.66 3.70
N ILE A 419 -4.05 -24.94 3.86
CA ILE A 419 -2.96 -24.01 3.51
C ILE A 419 -3.00 -23.67 2.03
N CYS A 420 -3.21 -24.64 1.14
CA CYS A 420 -3.27 -24.42 -0.30
C CYS A 420 -4.45 -23.53 -0.71
N VAL A 421 -5.64 -23.73 -0.14
CA VAL A 421 -6.80 -22.86 -0.44
C VAL A 421 -6.55 -21.43 0.05
N LEU A 422 -5.91 -21.28 1.22
CA LEU A 422 -5.55 -19.96 1.74
C LEU A 422 -4.52 -19.25 0.86
N LEU A 423 -3.47 -19.97 0.44
CA LEU A 423 -2.46 -19.43 -0.48
C LEU A 423 -3.09 -19.03 -1.81
N ALA A 424 -4.01 -19.84 -2.34
CA ALA A 424 -4.72 -19.50 -3.56
C ALA A 424 -5.53 -18.20 -3.41
N ALA A 425 -6.28 -18.07 -2.32
CA ALA A 425 -7.03 -16.84 -2.03
C ALA A 425 -6.10 -15.62 -1.89
N TYR A 426 -4.99 -15.76 -1.16
CA TYR A 426 -4.01 -14.70 -0.95
C TYR A 426 -3.37 -14.21 -2.25
N HIS A 427 -2.86 -15.12 -3.08
CA HIS A 427 -2.23 -14.74 -4.34
C HIS A 427 -3.24 -14.23 -5.37
N SER A 428 -4.48 -14.73 -5.37
CA SER A 428 -5.54 -14.20 -6.23
C SER A 428 -5.92 -12.75 -5.89
N ALA A 429 -5.78 -12.35 -4.62
CA ALA A 429 -6.06 -11.00 -4.16
C ALA A 429 -4.97 -9.99 -4.54
N GLN A 430 -3.73 -10.46 -4.74
CA GLN A 430 -2.60 -9.62 -5.16
C GLN A 430 -2.52 -9.39 -6.67
N VAL A 431 -3.38 -10.02 -7.46
CA VAL A 431 -3.44 -9.78 -8.89
C VAL A 431 -3.87 -8.31 -9.12
N PRO A 432 -3.03 -7.48 -9.77
CA PRO A 432 -3.32 -6.06 -9.94
C PRO A 432 -4.69 -5.81 -10.58
N PRO A 433 -5.47 -4.82 -10.08
CA PRO A 433 -6.81 -4.53 -10.58
C PRO A 433 -6.83 -3.98 -12.01
N ALA A 434 -5.69 -3.58 -12.58
CA ALA A 434 -5.56 -3.04 -13.94
C ALA A 434 -5.98 -4.03 -15.05
N LEU A 435 -6.10 -5.33 -14.75
CA LEU A 435 -6.63 -6.34 -15.66
C LEU A 435 -8.14 -6.58 -15.53
N ARG A 436 -8.84 -5.85 -14.63
CA ARG A 436 -10.26 -6.05 -14.33
C ARG A 436 -11.19 -4.98 -14.93
N SER A 437 -10.74 -4.18 -15.91
CA SER A 437 -11.57 -3.10 -16.50
C SER A 437 -11.38 -2.87 -17.99
#